data_AF-D7NAI0-F1
#
_entry.id   AF-D7NAI0-F1
#
_cell.length_a   1.000
_cell.length_b   1.000
_cell.length_c   1.000
_cell.angle_alpha   90.00
_cell.angle_beta   90.00
_cell.angle_gamma   90.00
#
_symmetry.space_group_name_H-M   'P 1'
#
loop_
_entity.id
_entity.type
_entity.pdbx_description
1 polymer ?
#
loop_
_entity_poly.entity_id
_entity_poly.type
_entity_poly.pdbx_seq_one_letter_code
_entity_poly.pdbx_strand_id
1 'polypeptide(L)'
;MKNIAIVAFLCLIATACTKKIHAEDIVFHNDTVYYEGQPFTGEIWTSDNTTGCIVTEKGIMKSLTFYHSKDKRAIVMTLNGRGMPKSQCYDEYGNAIDIISFERRYTKLRIKILRMGGEFIKAYQRDQNSRQQETIQIH
;
A
#
# COMPACT_ATOMS: atom_id res chain seq x y z
N MET A 1 24.38 -32.23 -26.47
CA MET A 1 24.59 -31.14 -25.49
C MET A 1 23.67 -29.92 -25.73
N LYS A 2 22.40 -30.10 -26.11
CA LYS A 2 21.45 -28.99 -26.33
C LYS A 2 20.28 -28.93 -25.32
N ASN A 3 20.03 -30.03 -24.60
CA ASN A 3 18.85 -30.14 -23.73
C ASN A 3 19.13 -29.82 -22.24
N ILE A 4 20.40 -29.67 -21.84
CA ILE A 4 20.76 -29.38 -20.44
C ILE A 4 20.65 -27.87 -20.16
N ALA A 5 20.84 -27.01 -21.17
CA ALA A 5 20.75 -25.56 -21.01
C ALA A 5 19.32 -25.07 -20.73
N ILE A 6 18.29 -25.80 -21.17
CA ILE A 6 16.88 -25.39 -21.04
C ILE A 6 16.36 -25.64 -19.61
N VAL A 7 16.86 -26.68 -18.94
CA VAL A 7 16.42 -27.03 -17.58
C VAL A 7 16.97 -26.05 -16.53
N ALA A 8 18.17 -25.50 -16.74
CA ALA A 8 18.75 -24.51 -15.84
C ALA A 8 17.99 -23.15 -15.83
N PHE A 9 17.36 -22.78 -16.94
CA PHE A 9 16.62 -21.52 -17.05
C PHE A 9 15.24 -21.57 -16.38
N LEU A 10 14.62 -22.76 -16.33
CA LEU A 10 13.33 -22.99 -15.65
C LEU A 10 13.43 -22.99 -14.11
N CYS A 11 14.61 -23.25 -13.55
CA CYS A 11 14.82 -23.20 -12.10
C CYS A 11 15.00 -21.76 -11.55
N LEU A 12 15.39 -20.79 -12.38
CA LEU A 12 15.57 -19.40 -11.95
C LEU A 12 14.26 -18.63 -11.73
N ILE A 13 13.15 -19.15 -12.24
CA ILE A 13 11.81 -18.55 -12.09
C ILE A 13 11.14 -18.97 -10.76
N ALA A 14 11.71 -19.94 -10.05
CA ALA A 14 11.10 -20.57 -8.88
C ALA A 14 11.43 -19.88 -7.53
N THR A 15 12.18 -18.77 -7.53
CA THR A 15 12.42 -17.96 -6.33
C THR A 15 11.98 -16.53 -6.52
N ALA A 16 10.82 -16.29 -7.15
CA ALA A 16 10.09 -15.06 -6.89
C ALA A 16 9.42 -15.17 -5.51
N CYS A 17 10.25 -15.24 -4.46
CA CYS A 17 9.81 -14.82 -3.14
C CYS A 17 9.67 -13.29 -3.25
N THR A 18 8.57 -12.85 -3.86
CA THR A 18 8.34 -11.43 -4.15
C THR A 18 8.38 -10.71 -2.82
N LYS A 19 9.45 -9.94 -2.59
CA LYS A 19 9.58 -9.12 -1.38
C LYS A 19 8.28 -8.31 -1.28
N LYS A 20 7.58 -8.43 -0.17
CA LYS A 20 6.46 -7.52 0.12
C LYS A 20 7.05 -6.12 0.21
N ILE A 21 6.50 -5.20 -0.58
CA ILE A 21 6.90 -3.80 -0.55
C ILE A 21 6.14 -3.11 0.57
N HIS A 22 6.85 -2.33 1.38
CA HIS A 22 6.28 -1.59 2.50
C HIS A 22 6.27 -0.09 2.24
N ALA A 23 5.51 0.65 3.05
CA ALA A 23 5.46 2.11 2.98
C ALA A 23 6.85 2.76 3.12
N GLU A 24 7.80 2.10 3.79
CA GLU A 24 9.17 2.60 3.96
C GLU A 24 10.06 2.41 2.73
N ASP A 25 9.77 1.42 1.89
CA ASP A 25 10.52 1.08 0.67
C ASP A 25 10.18 2.01 -0.52
N ILE A 26 9.07 2.74 -0.43
CA ILE A 26 8.58 3.62 -1.49
C ILE A 26 8.89 5.09 -1.22
N VAL A 27 8.88 5.87 -2.30
CA VAL A 27 8.95 7.33 -2.25
C VAL A 27 7.77 7.90 -3.01
N PHE A 28 7.14 8.93 -2.45
CA PHE A 28 6.16 9.73 -3.18
C PHE A 28 6.88 10.88 -3.86
N HIS A 29 6.59 11.13 -5.13
CA HIS A 29 6.95 12.38 -5.79
C HIS A 29 5.65 12.98 -6.33
N ASN A 30 5.21 14.07 -5.70
CA ASN A 30 3.85 14.58 -5.84
C ASN A 30 2.83 13.44 -5.58
N ASP A 31 1.88 13.21 -6.50
CA ASP A 31 0.87 12.16 -6.37
C ASP A 31 1.31 10.79 -6.94
N THR A 32 2.58 10.63 -7.31
CA THR A 32 3.10 9.40 -7.93
C THR A 32 3.99 8.62 -6.96
N VAL A 33 3.71 7.33 -6.83
CA VAL A 33 4.47 6.39 -6.02
C VAL A 33 5.58 5.75 -6.84
N TYR A 34 6.81 5.82 -6.32
CA TYR A 34 7.99 5.23 -6.91
C TYR A 34 8.58 4.13 -6.02
N TYR A 35 9.08 3.08 -6.65
CA TYR A 35 9.91 2.04 -6.06
C TYR A 35 11.14 1.86 -6.95
N GLU A 36 12.34 1.88 -6.35
CA GLU A 36 13.62 1.77 -7.09
C GLU A 36 13.73 2.75 -8.29
N GLY A 37 13.21 3.97 -8.11
CA GLY A 37 13.27 5.03 -9.13
C GLY A 37 12.27 4.91 -10.28
N GLN A 38 11.36 3.93 -10.26
CA GLN A 38 10.34 3.73 -11.30
C GLN A 38 8.93 3.84 -10.74
N PRO A 39 7.94 4.33 -11.51
CA PRO A 39 6.54 4.35 -11.10
C PRO A 39 6.04 2.94 -10.74
N PHE A 40 5.60 2.76 -9.50
CA PHE A 40 5.32 1.43 -8.96
C PHE A 40 3.94 0.91 -9.39
N THR A 41 3.89 -0.37 -9.79
CA THR A 41 2.64 -1.11 -10.01
C THR A 41 2.66 -2.35 -9.13
N GLY A 42 1.70 -2.46 -8.22
CA GLY A 42 1.62 -3.59 -7.30
C GLY A 42 0.98 -3.23 -5.98
N GLU A 43 1.27 -4.06 -4.99
CA GLU A 43 0.77 -3.93 -3.62
C GLU A 43 1.83 -3.36 -2.69
N ILE A 44 1.42 -2.44 -1.82
CA ILE A 44 2.24 -1.85 -0.77
C ILE A 44 1.56 -2.16 0.55
N TRP A 45 2.22 -2.96 1.38
CA TRP A 45 1.69 -3.42 2.65
C TRP A 45 2.13 -2.52 3.81
N THR A 46 1.30 -2.44 4.84
CA THR A 46 1.73 -1.89 6.14
C THR A 46 2.85 -2.73 6.72
N SER A 47 3.68 -2.11 7.58
CA SER A 47 4.85 -2.76 8.21
C SER A 47 4.55 -4.14 8.83
N ASP A 48 3.34 -4.29 9.38
CA ASP A 48 2.86 -5.53 9.99
C ASP A 48 2.36 -6.61 9.01
N ASN A 49 2.50 -6.40 7.70
CA ASN A 49 2.17 -7.33 6.61
C ASN A 49 0.72 -7.79 6.51
N THR A 50 -0.19 -7.23 7.30
CA THR A 50 -1.51 -7.83 7.52
C THR A 50 -2.65 -6.82 7.59
N THR A 51 -2.40 -5.59 8.03
CA THR A 51 -3.50 -4.66 8.36
C THR A 51 -3.94 -3.80 7.20
N GLY A 52 -3.01 -3.34 6.36
CA GLY A 52 -3.32 -2.42 5.28
C GLY A 52 -2.56 -2.77 4.00
N CYS A 53 -3.20 -2.54 2.87
CA CYS A 53 -2.63 -2.70 1.54
C CYS A 53 -3.09 -1.56 0.62
N ILE A 54 -2.13 -0.88 0.00
CA ILE A 54 -2.38 0.05 -1.10
C ILE A 54 -2.11 -0.68 -2.41
N VAL A 55 -2.98 -0.49 -3.40
CA VAL A 55 -2.74 -0.94 -4.77
C VAL A 55 -2.40 0.27 -5.63
N THR A 56 -1.30 0.18 -6.37
CA THR A 56 -0.88 1.21 -7.32
C THR A 56 -0.83 0.66 -8.74
N GLU A 57 -1.06 1.53 -9.72
CA GLU A 57 -0.88 1.24 -11.14
C GLU A 57 -0.14 2.41 -11.78
N LYS A 58 1.04 2.15 -12.37
CA LYS A 58 1.91 3.17 -12.95
C LYS A 58 2.16 4.34 -11.99
N GLY A 59 2.38 4.03 -10.72
CA GLY A 59 2.59 4.98 -9.63
C GLY A 59 1.33 5.66 -9.10
N ILE A 60 0.15 5.43 -9.68
CA ILE A 60 -1.11 6.03 -9.22
C ILE A 60 -1.79 5.10 -8.24
N MET A 61 -2.10 5.59 -7.03
CA MET A 61 -2.88 4.84 -6.04
C MET A 61 -4.31 4.62 -6.54
N LYS A 62 -4.76 3.36 -6.55
CA LYS A 62 -6.10 2.94 -7.00
C LYS A 62 -7.02 2.60 -5.84
N SER A 63 -6.47 1.99 -4.79
CA SER A 63 -7.24 1.62 -3.62
C SER A 63 -6.38 1.51 -2.37
N LEU A 64 -7.02 1.69 -1.23
CA LEU A 64 -6.49 1.34 0.09
C LEU A 64 -7.48 0.38 0.74
N THR A 65 -6.99 -0.78 1.16
CA THR A 65 -7.78 -1.79 1.87
C THR A 65 -7.20 -2.02 3.25
N PHE A 66 -8.06 -1.99 4.26
CA PHE A 66 -7.74 -2.45 5.61
C PHE A 66 -8.44 -3.77 5.91
N TYR A 67 -7.82 -4.60 6.75
CA TYR A 67 -8.29 -5.96 7.01
C TYR A 67 -8.57 -6.21 8.50
N HIS A 68 -9.58 -7.03 8.80
CA HIS A 68 -9.84 -7.57 10.15
C HIS A 68 -8.76 -8.58 10.55
N SER A 69 -8.46 -9.47 9.61
CA SER A 69 -7.43 -10.52 9.65
C SER A 69 -7.09 -10.89 8.19
N LYS A 70 -6.06 -11.70 7.97
CA LYS A 70 -5.57 -12.03 6.62
C LYS A 70 -6.73 -12.36 5.67
N ASP A 71 -6.84 -11.59 4.58
CA ASP A 71 -7.82 -11.67 3.49
C ASP A 71 -9.27 -11.24 3.83
N LYS A 72 -9.59 -10.91 5.09
CA LYS A 72 -10.91 -10.39 5.50
C LYS A 72 -10.96 -8.86 5.48
N ARG A 73 -11.49 -8.30 4.40
CA ARG A 73 -11.60 -6.84 4.21
C ARG A 73 -12.47 -6.21 5.30
N ALA A 74 -11.99 -5.12 5.88
CA ALA A 74 -12.65 -4.33 6.91
C ALA A 74 -13.10 -2.98 6.36
N ILE A 75 -12.22 -2.29 5.64
CA ILE A 75 -12.52 -1.05 4.93
C ILE A 75 -11.89 -1.14 3.55
N VAL A 76 -12.66 -0.88 2.50
CA VAL A 76 -12.15 -0.75 1.14
C VAL A 76 -12.40 0.68 0.69
N MET A 77 -11.33 1.40 0.37
CA MET A 77 -11.38 2.74 -0.20
C MET A 77 -10.90 2.68 -1.64
N THR A 78 -11.75 3.10 -2.58
CA THR A 78 -11.40 3.27 -3.99
C THR A 78 -11.04 4.72 -4.26
N LEU A 79 -9.86 4.94 -4.83
CA LEU A 79 -9.31 6.25 -5.16
C LEU A 79 -9.57 6.51 -6.64
N ASN A 80 -10.66 7.24 -6.92
CA ASN A 80 -10.96 7.69 -8.27
C ASN A 80 -10.20 8.99 -8.48
N GLY A 81 -9.16 9.01 -9.33
CA GLY A 81 -8.20 10.13 -9.47
C GLY A 81 -8.75 11.53 -9.80
N ARG A 82 -10.07 11.74 -9.84
CA ARG A 82 -10.72 13.07 -9.98
C ARG A 82 -11.94 13.27 -9.06
N GLY A 83 -12.17 12.40 -8.08
CA GLY A 83 -13.36 12.49 -7.20
C GLY A 83 -13.07 12.11 -5.75
N MET A 84 -14.05 12.39 -4.88
CA MET A 84 -13.98 12.02 -3.47
C MET A 84 -13.81 10.49 -3.34
N PRO A 85 -12.85 10.00 -2.54
CA PRO A 85 -12.67 8.57 -2.33
C PRO A 85 -13.97 7.91 -1.88
N LYS A 86 -14.31 6.77 -2.49
CA LYS A 86 -15.46 5.96 -2.06
C LYS A 86 -14.97 4.93 -1.07
N SER A 87 -15.59 4.88 0.11
CA SER A 87 -15.24 3.91 1.16
C SER A 87 -16.43 3.03 1.51
N GLN A 88 -16.18 1.72 1.68
CA GLN A 88 -17.16 0.75 2.17
C GLN A 88 -16.57 -0.01 3.36
N CYS A 89 -17.33 -0.11 4.45
CA CYS A 89 -16.96 -0.90 5.61
C CYS A 89 -17.62 -2.28 5.54
N TYR A 90 -16.96 -3.28 6.13
CA TYR A 90 -17.43 -4.66 6.20
C TYR A 90 -17.23 -5.22 7.62
N ASP A 91 -18.10 -6.13 8.03
CA ASP A 91 -17.89 -6.96 9.23
C ASP A 91 -16.91 -8.13 8.97
N GLU A 92 -16.61 -8.93 9.99
CA GLU A 92 -15.69 -10.06 9.89
C GLU A 92 -16.22 -11.25 9.06
N TYR A 93 -17.47 -11.18 8.61
CA TYR A 93 -18.12 -12.15 7.73
C TYR A 93 -18.19 -11.65 6.28
N GLY A 94 -17.78 -10.40 6.03
CA GLY A 94 -17.80 -9.78 4.71
C GLY A 94 -19.12 -9.09 4.36
N ASN A 95 -20.03 -8.89 5.33
CA ASN A 95 -21.24 -8.11 5.10
C ASN A 95 -20.93 -6.63 5.16
N ALA A 96 -21.52 -5.86 4.25
CA ALA A 96 -21.41 -4.41 4.27
C ALA A 96 -22.07 -3.83 5.53
N ILE A 97 -21.38 -2.92 6.20
CA ILE A 97 -21.90 -2.16 7.35
C ILE A 97 -21.60 -0.67 7.19
N ASP A 98 -22.35 0.17 7.88
CA ASP A 98 -22.08 1.60 7.94
C ASP A 98 -20.88 1.94 8.83
N ILE A 99 -20.32 3.14 8.65
CA ILE A 99 -19.13 3.57 9.41
C ILE A 99 -19.40 3.67 10.91
N ILE A 100 -20.60 4.08 11.35
CA ILE A 100 -20.92 4.22 12.79
C ILE A 100 -20.94 2.83 13.44
N SER A 101 -21.56 1.85 12.78
CA SER A 101 -21.54 0.44 13.18
C SER A 101 -20.11 -0.10 13.24
N PHE A 102 -19.29 0.20 12.22
CA PHE A 102 -17.90 -0.23 12.18
C PHE A 102 -17.09 0.34 13.35
N GLU A 103 -17.18 1.66 13.59
CA GLU A 103 -16.42 2.35 14.64
C GLU A 103 -16.78 1.85 16.05
N ARG A 104 -18.06 1.52 16.27
CA ARG A 104 -18.55 0.99 17.54
C ARG A 104 -18.12 -0.46 17.78
N ARG A 105 -18.13 -1.32 16.75
CA ARG A 105 -17.82 -2.75 16.87
C ARG A 105 -16.31 -3.02 16.85
N TYR A 106 -15.55 -2.28 16.05
CA TYR A 106 -14.14 -2.55 15.78
C TYR A 106 -13.21 -1.40 16.20
N THR A 107 -13.46 -0.80 17.36
CA THR A 107 -12.67 0.34 17.87
C THR A 107 -11.16 0.05 17.92
N LYS A 108 -10.76 -1.15 18.35
CA LYS A 108 -9.34 -1.56 18.37
C LYS A 108 -8.73 -1.57 16.96
N LEU A 109 -9.45 -2.12 15.99
CA LEU A 109 -9.01 -2.13 14.59
C LEU A 109 -8.93 -0.71 14.04
N ARG A 110 -9.90 0.16 14.34
CA ARG A 110 -9.87 1.57 13.94
C ARG A 110 -8.63 2.30 14.47
N ILE A 111 -8.28 2.10 15.74
CA ILE A 111 -7.04 2.68 16.31
C ILE A 111 -5.80 2.17 15.56
N LYS A 112 -5.77 0.89 15.20
CA LYS A 112 -4.69 0.31 14.40
C LYS A 112 -4.62 0.95 13.01
N ILE A 113 -5.75 1.06 12.32
CA ILE A 113 -5.89 1.70 11.01
C ILE A 113 -5.37 3.15 11.06
N LEU A 114 -5.74 3.93 12.07
CA LEU A 114 -5.27 5.31 12.24
C LEU A 114 -3.74 5.40 12.39
N ARG A 115 -3.13 4.47 13.14
CA ARG A 115 -1.66 4.41 13.27
C ARG A 115 -0.99 4.09 11.93
N MET A 116 -1.56 3.16 11.17
CA MET A 116 -1.05 2.75 9.85
C MET A 116 -1.22 3.84 8.79
N GLY A 117 -2.30 4.62 8.84
CA GLY A 117 -2.45 5.83 8.03
C GLY A 117 -1.27 6.80 8.22
N GLY A 118 -0.74 6.88 9.44
CA GLY A 118 0.47 7.64 9.75
C GLY A 118 1.73 7.15 9.03
N GLU A 119 1.86 5.86 8.72
CA GLU A 119 3.00 5.33 7.95
C GLU A 119 3.02 5.90 6.52
N PHE A 120 1.86 5.89 5.86
CA PHE A 120 1.73 6.42 4.50
C PHE A 120 1.86 7.94 4.44
N ILE A 121 1.33 8.66 5.44
CA ILE A 121 1.52 10.12 5.55
C ILE A 121 3.01 10.45 5.69
N LYS A 122 3.75 9.71 6.52
CA LYS A 122 5.20 9.88 6.67
C LYS A 122 5.94 9.62 5.36
N ALA A 123 5.57 8.58 4.62
CA ALA A 123 6.15 8.29 3.31
C ALA A 123 5.91 9.45 2.32
N TYR A 124 4.70 10.03 2.33
CA TYR A 124 4.37 11.20 1.51
C TYR A 124 5.18 12.45 1.89
N GLN A 125 5.37 12.69 3.19
CA GLN A 125 6.10 13.86 3.70
C GLN A 125 7.62 13.78 3.51
N ARG A 126 8.20 12.57 3.40
CA ARG A 126 9.66 12.37 3.28
C ARG A 126 10.26 13.10 2.07
N ASP A 127 9.57 13.10 0.93
CA ASP A 127 10.01 13.80 -0.29
C ASP A 127 9.78 15.31 -0.25
N GLN A 128 8.77 15.77 0.49
CA GLN A 128 8.51 17.20 0.63
C GLN A 128 9.61 17.89 1.45
N ASN A 129 10.11 17.21 2.48
CA ASN A 129 11.16 17.74 3.35
C ASN A 129 12.56 17.69 2.71
N SER A 130 12.87 16.68 1.89
CA SER A 130 14.16 16.62 1.16
C SER A 130 14.29 17.79 0.18
N ARG A 131 13.21 18.15 -0.53
CA ARG A 131 13.21 19.32 -1.42
C ARG A 131 13.35 20.65 -0.68
N GLN A 132 12.75 20.78 0.51
CA GLN A 132 12.93 21.98 1.34
C GLN A 132 14.39 22.13 1.80
N GLN A 133 15.05 21.04 2.19
CA GLN A 133 16.44 21.06 2.60
C GLN A 133 17.39 21.38 1.43
N GLU A 134 17.17 20.82 0.24
CA GLU A 134 17.93 21.18 -0.97
C GLU A 134 17.75 22.67 -1.31
N THR A 135 16.54 23.21 -1.22
CA THR A 135 16.27 24.64 -1.50
C THR A 135 16.99 25.55 -0.51
N ILE A 136 17.08 25.16 0.76
CA ILE A 136 17.78 25.93 1.82
C ILE A 136 19.30 25.90 1.62
N GLN A 137 19.88 24.85 1.04
CA GLN A 137 21.33 24.77 0.80
C GLN A 137 21.81 25.50 -0.47
N ILE A 138 20.91 25.93 -1.34
CA ILE A 138 21.23 26.66 -2.58
C ILE A 138 21.20 28.19 -2.37
N HIS A 139 20.77 28.68 -1.20
CA HIS A 139 20.81 30.10 -0.80
C HIS A 139 21.85 30.34 0.29
#